data_AF-A0AAJ1I0B8-F1
#
_entry.id   AF-A0AAJ1I0B8-F1
#
_cell.length_a   1.000
_cell.length_b   1.000
_cell.length_c   1.000
_cell.angle_alpha   90.00
_cell.angle_beta   90.00
_cell.angle_gamma   90.00
#
_symmetry.space_group_name_H-M   'P 1'
#
loop_
_entity.id
_entity.type
_entity.pdbx_description
1 polymer ?
#
loop_
_entity_poly.entity_id
_entity_poly.type
_entity_poly.pdbx_seq_one_letter_code
_entity_poly.pdbx_strand_id
1 'polypeptide(L)'
;MNSEELAQLRLQYHDLGERIKVGEAMAKKEALQNAKDSMTAAGLTDAEIAAHFSKVRKPSSVSGTKVPVKYRDRATNSTWTGRGKAPTWFSQKRLHGGDIEQLR
;
A
#
# COMPACT_ATOMS: atom_id res chain seq x y z
N MET A 1 -8.11 -31.47 -29.56
CA MET A 1 -8.32 -30.02 -29.40
C MET A 1 -7.65 -29.35 -30.58
N ASN A 2 -8.43 -28.75 -31.48
CA ASN A 2 -7.92 -28.21 -32.75
C ASN A 2 -7.27 -26.82 -32.53
N SER A 3 -6.34 -26.39 -33.39
CA SER A 3 -5.67 -25.09 -33.25
C SER A 3 -6.66 -23.92 -33.32
N GLU A 4 -7.71 -24.06 -34.13
CA GLU A 4 -8.76 -23.05 -34.29
C GLU A 4 -9.65 -22.94 -33.05
N GLU A 5 -9.96 -24.07 -32.41
CA GLU A 5 -10.73 -24.13 -31.17
C GLU A 5 -10.00 -23.42 -30.02
N LEU A 6 -8.67 -23.61 -29.93
CA LEU A 6 -7.82 -22.89 -28.97
C LEU A 6 -7.81 -21.38 -29.22
N ALA A 7 -7.76 -20.95 -30.48
CA ALA A 7 -7.81 -19.53 -30.84
C ALA A 7 -9.17 -18.91 -30.48
N GLN A 8 -10.27 -19.61 -30.75
CA GLN A 8 -11.62 -19.17 -30.41
C GLN A 8 -11.82 -19.04 -28.89
N LEU A 9 -11.30 -20.00 -28.10
CA LEU A 9 -11.32 -19.93 -26.64
C LEU A 9 -10.57 -18.69 -26.12
N ARG A 10 -9.39 -18.40 -26.67
CA ARG A 10 -8.60 -17.20 -26.27
C ARG A 10 -9.35 -15.91 -26.55
N LEU A 11 -10.01 -15.79 -27.70
CA LEU A 11 -10.83 -14.62 -28.04
C LEU A 11 -12.00 -14.46 -27.06
N GLN A 12 -12.67 -15.55 -26.71
CA GLN A 12 -13.76 -15.52 -25.71
C GLN A 12 -13.27 -15.08 -24.33
N TYR A 13 -12.13 -15.59 -23.85
CA TYR A 13 -11.55 -15.15 -22.58
C TYR A 13 -11.21 -13.65 -22.59
N HIS A 14 -10.68 -13.16 -23.71
CA HIS A 14 -10.36 -11.75 -23.86
C HIS A 14 -11.62 -10.86 -23.84
N ASP A 15 -12.65 -11.22 -24.62
CA ASP A 15 -13.95 -10.52 -24.63
C ASP A 15 -14.59 -10.50 -23.24
N LEU A 16 -14.62 -11.65 -22.54
CA LEU A 16 -15.12 -11.73 -21.18
C LEU A 16 -14.33 -10.82 -20.24
N GLY A 17 -13.01 -10.78 -20.35
CA GLY A 17 -12.16 -9.88 -19.56
C GLY A 17 -12.51 -8.41 -19.78
N GLU A 18 -12.70 -7.98 -21.03
CA GLU A 18 -13.10 -6.61 -21.36
C GLU A 18 -14.50 -6.28 -20.82
N ARG A 19 -15.45 -7.21 -20.96
CA ARG A 19 -16.82 -7.03 -20.44
C ARG A 19 -16.87 -6.95 -18.92
N ILE A 20 -16.03 -7.71 -18.22
CA ILE A 20 -15.88 -7.62 -16.76
C ILE A 20 -15.37 -6.24 -16.39
N LYS A 21 -14.28 -5.75 -17.01
CA LYS A 21 -13.72 -4.42 -16.71
C LYS A 21 -14.76 -3.31 -16.92
N VAL A 22 -15.50 -3.37 -18.04
CA VAL A 22 -16.55 -2.41 -18.35
C VAL A 22 -17.69 -2.48 -17.32
N GLY A 23 -18.12 -3.70 -16.97
CA GLY A 23 -19.12 -3.93 -15.93
C GLY A 23 -18.70 -3.39 -14.56
N GLU A 24 -17.47 -3.63 -14.14
CA GLU A 24 -16.91 -3.10 -12.88
C GLU A 24 -16.83 -1.56 -12.89
N ALA A 25 -16.41 -0.97 -14.01
CA ALA A 25 -16.37 0.49 -14.15
C ALA A 25 -17.77 1.12 -14.07
N MET A 26 -18.77 0.50 -14.71
CA MET A 26 -20.17 0.95 -14.63
C MET A 26 -20.74 0.78 -13.23
N ALA A 27 -20.59 -0.39 -12.61
CA ALA A 27 -21.05 -0.65 -11.24
C ALA A 27 -20.42 0.32 -10.23
N LYS A 28 -19.12 0.63 -10.39
CA LYS A 28 -18.46 1.64 -9.55
C LYS A 28 -19.03 3.04 -9.78
N LYS A 29 -19.30 3.42 -11.03
CA LYS A 29 -19.92 4.71 -11.35
C LYS A 29 -21.32 4.82 -10.74
N GLU A 30 -22.13 3.77 -10.85
CA GLU A 30 -23.47 3.71 -10.24
C GLU A 30 -23.40 3.80 -8.71
N ALA A 31 -22.48 3.06 -8.08
CA ALA A 31 -22.27 3.15 -6.64
C ALA A 31 -21.88 4.56 -6.18
N LEU A 32 -21.02 5.25 -6.95
CA LEU A 32 -20.66 6.65 -6.67
C LEU A 32 -21.84 7.59 -6.85
N GLN A 33 -22.70 7.37 -7.85
CA GLN A 33 -23.89 8.20 -8.05
C GLN A 33 -24.90 7.99 -6.92
N ASN A 34 -25.20 6.74 -6.57
CA ASN A 34 -26.09 6.41 -5.46
C ASN A 34 -25.57 6.97 -4.12
N ALA A 35 -24.26 6.93 -3.89
CA ALA A 35 -23.65 7.56 -2.73
C ALA A 35 -23.87 9.08 -2.73
N LYS A 36 -23.67 9.76 -3.86
CA LYS A 36 -23.94 11.20 -3.99
C LYS A 36 -25.41 11.55 -3.76
N ASP A 37 -26.32 10.76 -4.30
CA ASP A 37 -27.75 10.96 -4.13
C ASP A 37 -28.15 10.79 -2.66
N SER A 38 -27.60 9.76 -1.98
CA SER A 38 -27.79 9.55 -0.55
C SER A 38 -27.20 10.68 0.29
N MET A 39 -26.02 11.20 -0.06
CA MET A 39 -25.39 12.35 0.60
C MET A 39 -26.25 13.61 0.45
N THR A 40 -26.78 13.85 -0.74
CA THR A 40 -27.66 14.99 -1.03
C THR A 40 -28.98 14.88 -0.28
N ALA A 41 -29.60 13.69 -0.26
CA ALA A 41 -30.85 13.43 0.46
C ALA A 41 -30.71 13.63 1.97
N ALA A 42 -29.53 13.33 2.52
CA ALA A 42 -29.23 13.56 3.93
C ALA A 42 -28.81 15.00 4.24
N GLY A 43 -28.64 15.85 3.23
CA GLY A 43 -28.19 17.24 3.39
C GLY A 43 -26.73 17.36 3.86
N LEU A 44 -25.92 16.31 3.67
CA LEU A 44 -24.51 16.33 4.05
C LEU A 44 -23.69 17.07 2.98
N THR A 45 -22.82 17.95 3.46
CA THR A 45 -21.83 18.62 2.61
C THR A 45 -20.56 17.78 2.46
N ASP A 46 -19.84 17.97 1.34
CA ASP A 46 -18.53 17.34 1.12
C ASP A 46 -17.55 17.61 2.28
N ALA A 47 -17.65 18.80 2.89
CA ALA A 47 -16.83 19.21 4.01
C ALA A 47 -17.12 18.40 5.28
N GLU A 48 -18.39 18.12 5.58
CA GLU A 48 -18.79 17.32 6.76
C GLU A 48 -18.37 15.86 6.61
N ILE A 49 -18.51 15.31 5.41
CA ILE A 49 -18.07 13.95 5.09
C ILE A 49 -16.54 13.86 5.19
N ALA A 50 -15.82 14.80 4.58
CA ALA A 50 -14.36 14.88 4.69
C ALA A 50 -13.90 15.08 6.14
N ALA A 51 -14.58 15.92 6.92
CA ALA A 51 -14.30 16.14 8.35
C ALA A 51 -14.51 14.86 9.17
N HIS A 52 -15.58 14.10 8.89
CA HIS A 52 -15.87 12.83 9.56
C HIS A 52 -14.75 11.80 9.36
N PHE A 53 -14.26 11.63 8.13
CA PHE A 53 -13.19 10.67 7.83
C PHE A 53 -11.78 11.16 8.20
N SER A 54 -11.53 12.47 8.17
CA SER A 54 -10.23 13.04 8.57
C SER A 54 -10.01 13.01 10.08
N LYS A 55 -11.07 13.08 10.89
CA LYS A 55 -10.98 12.94 12.36
C LYS A 55 -10.49 11.56 12.81
N VAL A 56 -10.72 10.53 11.98
CA VAL A 56 -10.22 9.15 12.20
C VAL A 56 -8.77 8.99 11.74
N ARG A 57 -8.30 9.78 10.77
CA ARG A 57 -6.96 9.70 10.20
C ARG A 57 -6.12 10.93 10.52
N LYS A 58 -6.03 11.36 11.77
CA LYS A 58 -4.96 12.31 12.13
C LYS A 58 -3.62 11.62 11.86
N PRO A 59 -2.83 12.01 10.84
CA PRO A 59 -1.49 11.47 10.71
C PRO A 59 -0.73 11.94 11.93
N SER A 60 -0.12 11.01 12.68
CA SER A 60 0.79 11.42 13.75
C SER A 60 1.90 12.26 13.11
N SER A 61 2.26 13.37 13.74
CA SER A 61 3.34 14.28 13.28
C SER A 61 4.71 13.60 13.18
N VAL A 62 4.81 12.32 13.55
CA VAL A 62 6.00 11.48 13.55
C VAL A 62 6.10 10.63 12.28
N SER A 63 5.01 10.48 11.51
CA SER A 63 4.98 9.67 10.28
C SER A 63 5.62 10.42 9.11
N GLY A 64 6.95 10.58 9.12
CA GLY A 64 7.67 11.22 8.02
C GLY A 64 9.04 11.80 8.36
N THR A 65 9.43 11.84 9.65
CA THR A 65 10.78 12.29 9.99
C THR A 65 11.79 11.20 9.61
N LYS A 66 12.49 11.40 8.48
CA LYS A 66 13.57 10.53 8.02
C LYS A 66 14.67 10.51 9.09
N VAL A 67 14.78 9.39 9.78
CA VAL A 67 15.77 9.20 10.85
C VAL A 67 17.12 8.94 10.19
N PRO A 68 18.19 9.64 10.60
CA PRO A 68 19.52 9.35 10.08
C PRO A 68 19.91 7.91 10.41
N VAL A 69 20.60 7.26 9.47
CA VAL A 69 21.21 5.95 9.70
C VAL A 69 22.25 6.09 10.80
N LYS A 70 22.13 5.25 11.84
CA LYS A 70 23.08 5.24 12.97
C LYS A 70 24.12 4.15 12.83
N TYR A 71 23.79 3.05 12.16
CA TYR A 71 24.68 1.93 11.95
C TYR A 71 24.63 1.40 10.50
N ARG A 72 25.78 1.01 9.94
CA ARG A 72 25.99 0.41 8.63
C ARG A 72 26.92 -0.80 8.75
N ASP A 73 26.50 -1.92 8.21
CA ASP A 73 27.36 -3.09 8.03
C ASP A 73 28.13 -2.99 6.71
N ARG A 74 29.46 -3.10 6.77
CA ARG A 74 30.34 -3.04 5.58
C ARG A 74 30.30 -4.33 4.76
N ALA A 75 30.00 -5.47 5.38
CA ALA A 75 29.94 -6.75 4.69
C ALA A 75 28.71 -6.85 3.77
N THR A 76 27.55 -6.39 4.25
CA THR A 76 26.27 -6.50 3.52
C THR A 76 25.73 -5.17 2.98
N ASN A 77 26.39 -4.04 3.25
CA ASN A 77 25.89 -2.68 3.01
C ASN A 77 24.53 -2.37 3.67
N SER A 78 24.08 -3.21 4.61
CA SER A 78 22.82 -2.98 5.33
C SER A 78 22.95 -1.80 6.29
N THR A 79 21.88 -1.01 6.41
CA THR A 79 21.83 0.15 7.31
C THR A 79 20.71 0.01 8.34
N TRP A 80 20.93 0.54 9.53
CA TRP A 80 19.94 0.57 10.60
C TRP A 80 19.98 1.91 11.34
N THR A 81 18.81 2.51 11.51
CA THR A 81 18.66 3.83 12.15
C THR A 81 18.70 3.75 13.68
N GLY A 82 18.84 2.55 14.25
CA GLY A 82 18.78 2.32 15.70
C GLY A 82 17.36 2.39 16.28
N ARG A 83 16.33 2.53 15.43
CA ARG A 83 14.91 2.47 15.82
C ARG A 83 14.27 1.16 15.35
N GLY A 84 13.33 0.65 16.14
CA GLY A 84 12.60 -0.58 15.86
C GLY A 84 13.38 -1.87 16.15
N LYS A 85 12.90 -3.00 15.63
CA LYS A 85 13.56 -4.31 15.80
C LYS A 85 14.94 -4.29 15.15
N ALA A 86 15.98 -4.60 15.92
CA ALA A 86 17.34 -4.68 15.40
C ALA A 86 17.46 -5.79 14.35
N PRO A 87 18.15 -5.53 13.23
CA PRO A 87 18.40 -6.54 12.22
C PRO A 87 19.37 -7.61 12.75
N THR A 88 19.31 -8.80 12.15
CA THR A 88 20.06 -9.97 12.63
C THR A 88 21.56 -9.72 12.69
N TRP A 89 22.14 -9.02 11.71
CA TRP A 89 23.58 -8.69 11.69
C TRP A 89 24.01 -7.82 12.87
N PHE A 90 23.18 -6.84 13.27
CA PHE A 90 23.48 -5.96 14.40
C PHE A 90 23.43 -6.75 15.72
N SER A 91 22.39 -7.56 15.89
CA SER A 91 22.24 -8.44 17.06
C SER A 91 23.38 -9.45 17.14
N GLN A 92 23.76 -10.07 16.02
CA GLN A 92 24.90 -10.99 15.98
C GLN A 92 26.20 -10.28 16.36
N LYS A 93 26.50 -9.10 15.80
CA LYS A 93 27.72 -8.34 16.14
C LYS A 93 27.77 -8.04 17.65
N ARG A 94 26.64 -7.62 18.24
CA ARG A 94 26.51 -7.35 19.68
C ARG A 94 26.69 -8.61 20.53
N LEU A 95 26.13 -9.74 20.11
CA LEU A 95 26.19 -11.01 20.85
C LEU A 95 27.60 -11.61 20.85
N HIS A 96 28.33 -11.51 19.75
CA HIS A 96 29.69 -12.05 19.63
C HIS A 96 30.76 -11.14 20.26
N GLY A 97 30.37 -10.19 21.13
CA GLY A 97 31.28 -9.23 21.75
C GLY A 97 31.95 -8.27 20.76
N GLY A 98 31.39 -8.15 19.55
CA GLY A 98 31.92 -7.27 18.52
C GLY A 98 31.63 -5.81 18.85
N ASP A 99 32.60 -4.95 18.54
CA ASP A 99 32.46 -3.50 18.69
C ASP A 99 31.38 -2.96 17.73
N ILE A 100 30.28 -2.47 18.32
CA ILE A 100 29.16 -1.87 17.60
C ILE A 100 29.45 -0.44 17.14
N GLU A 101 30.48 0.24 17.66
CA GLU A 101 30.91 1.56 17.19
C GLU A 101 31.56 1.44 15.81
N GLN A 102 32.15 0.29 15.46
CA GLN A 102 32.61 0.03 14.09
C GLN A 102 31.48 -0.01 13.06
N LEU A 103 30.26 -0.22 13.53
CA LEU A 103 29.08 -0.17 12.68
C LEU A 103 28.55 1.25 12.54
N ARG A 104 29.05 2.27 13.24
CA ARG A 104 28.50 3.63 13.16
C ARG A 104 28.72 4.31 11.80
#